data_AF-A0A1A8KGV9-F1
#
_entry.id   AF-A0A1A8KGV9-F1
#
_cell.length_a   1.000
_cell.length_b   1.000
_cell.length_c   1.000
_cell.angle_alpha   90.00
_cell.angle_beta   90.00
_cell.angle_gamma   90.00
#
_symmetry.space_group_name_H-M   'P 1'
#
loop_
_entity.id
_entity.type
_entity.pdbx_description
1 polymer ?
#
loop_
_entity_poly.entity_id
_entity_poly.type
_entity_poly.pdbx_seq_one_letter_code
_entity_poly.pdbx_strand_id
1 'polypeptide(L)'
;PGEEKQLIRPLARAVLKPQRKLFTILSRDNVLLKIRELGNPRAKKSDHLPMFYEITEAAKALLDAGEEIPCDLMTKVLKFMLLQIKASDKHRREGEQLKTEG
;
A
#
# COMPACT_ATOMS: atom_id res chain seq x y z
N PRO A 1 16.13 -20.06 -4.59
CA PRO A 1 16.25 -18.63 -4.20
C PRO A 1 16.77 -17.68 -5.30
N GLY A 2 17.60 -18.14 -6.25
CA GLY A 2 18.17 -17.30 -7.31
C GLY A 2 17.22 -16.95 -8.45
N GLU A 3 16.48 -17.93 -8.98
CA GLU A 3 15.55 -17.74 -10.11
C GLU A 3 14.37 -16.83 -9.79
N GLU A 4 13.76 -17.00 -8.61
CA GLU A 4 12.63 -16.18 -8.17
C GLU A 4 12.96 -14.68 -8.18
N LYS A 5 14.16 -14.29 -7.70
CA LYS A 5 14.62 -12.90 -7.74
C LYS A 5 14.85 -12.40 -9.17
N GLN A 6 15.27 -13.27 -10.09
CA GLN A 6 15.43 -12.94 -11.51
C GLN A 6 14.08 -12.73 -12.21
N LEU A 7 13.00 -13.36 -11.75
CA LEU A 7 11.66 -13.22 -12.31
C LEU A 7 10.87 -12.04 -11.71
N ILE A 8 11.03 -11.77 -10.40
CA ILE A 8 10.33 -10.68 -9.70
C ILE A 8 10.72 -9.32 -10.26
N ARG A 9 12.01 -9.08 -10.52
CA ARG A 9 12.51 -7.76 -10.96
C ARG A 9 11.93 -7.33 -12.32
N PRO A 10 11.95 -8.15 -13.39
CA PRO A 10 11.28 -7.82 -14.65
C PRO A 10 9.78 -7.60 -14.49
N LEU A 11 9.09 -8.44 -13.71
CA LEU A 11 7.65 -8.30 -13.49
C LEU A 11 7.32 -6.97 -12.81
N ALA A 12 8.05 -6.60 -11.76
CA ALA A 12 7.88 -5.33 -11.08
C ALA A 12 8.08 -4.14 -12.03
N ARG A 13 9.09 -4.19 -12.91
CA ARG A 13 9.34 -3.16 -13.93
C ARG A 13 8.18 -3.04 -14.94
N ALA A 14 7.61 -4.16 -15.37
CA ALA A 14 6.48 -4.16 -16.32
C ALA A 14 5.22 -3.52 -15.72
N VAL A 15 4.96 -3.76 -14.42
CA VAL A 15 3.84 -3.13 -13.69
C VAL A 15 4.09 -1.62 -13.51
N LEU A 16 5.31 -1.21 -13.17
CA LEU A 16 5.66 0.20 -12.96
C LEU A 16 5.73 1.03 -14.25
N LYS A 17 5.94 0.43 -15.43
CA LYS A 17 6.08 1.12 -16.74
C LYS A 17 4.75 1.36 -17.48
N PRO A 18 3.64 1.64 -16.78
CA PRO A 18 2.25 1.42 -17.19
C PRO A 18 1.92 0.37 -18.27
N GLN A 19 2.80 -0.57 -18.59
CA GLN A 19 2.55 -1.60 -19.62
C GLN A 19 1.45 -2.56 -19.15
N ARG A 20 1.27 -2.68 -17.84
CA ARG A 20 0.18 -3.42 -17.20
C ARG A 20 -0.60 -2.52 -16.23
N LYS A 21 -1.51 -1.71 -16.77
CA LYS A 21 -2.25 -0.64 -16.06
C LYS A 21 -3.10 -1.09 -14.86
N LEU A 22 -3.42 -2.39 -14.76
CA LEU A 22 -4.36 -2.93 -13.76
C LEU A 22 -3.67 -3.74 -12.64
N PHE A 23 -2.35 -3.64 -12.52
CA PHE A 23 -1.59 -4.37 -11.53
C PHE A 23 -1.04 -3.42 -10.47
N THR A 24 -0.99 -3.88 -9.23
CA THR A 24 -0.38 -3.16 -8.11
C THR A 24 0.67 -4.05 -7.44
N ILE A 25 1.79 -3.46 -7.05
CA ILE A 25 2.85 -4.14 -6.29
C ILE A 25 2.71 -3.82 -4.81
N LEU A 26 2.52 -4.86 -3.99
CA LEU A 26 2.60 -4.78 -2.54
C LEU A 26 3.88 -5.48 -2.08
N SER A 27 4.95 -4.72 -1.90
CA SER A 27 6.25 -5.22 -1.40
C SER A 27 6.45 -4.87 0.07
N ARG A 28 7.41 -5.53 0.73
CA ARG A 28 7.83 -5.19 2.10
C ARG A 28 8.23 -3.71 2.21
N ASP A 29 9.01 -3.22 1.24
CA ASP A 29 9.44 -1.82 1.22
C ASP A 29 8.25 -0.86 1.12
N ASN A 30 7.27 -1.16 0.25
CA ASN A 30 6.06 -0.36 0.12
C ASN A 30 5.23 -0.34 1.41
N VAL A 31 5.13 -1.50 2.09
CA VAL A 31 4.45 -1.60 3.38
C VAL A 31 5.13 -0.73 4.43
N LEU A 32 6.47 -0.83 4.56
CA LEU A 32 7.23 -0.04 5.53
C LEU A 32 7.16 1.46 5.25
N LEU A 33 7.23 1.87 3.97
CA LEU A 33 7.04 3.26 3.57
C LEU A 33 5.66 3.76 3.99
N LYS A 34 4.61 2.97 3.75
CA LYS A 34 3.24 3.37 4.07
C LYS A 34 2.99 3.48 5.57
N ILE A 35 3.60 2.60 6.37
CA ILE A 35 3.60 2.70 7.84
C ILE A 35 4.24 4.03 8.29
N ARG A 36 5.37 4.41 7.69
CA ARG A 36 6.05 5.68 8.01
C ARG A 36 5.23 6.91 7.61
N GLU A 37 4.55 6.84 6.47
CA GLU A 37 3.75 7.95 5.95
C GLU A 37 2.46 8.19 6.73
N LEU A 38 1.74 7.13 7.10
CA LEU A 38 0.43 7.22 7.73
C LEU A 38 0.48 7.09 9.26
N GLY A 39 1.53 6.48 9.80
CA GLY A 39 1.74 6.35 11.24
C GLY A 39 2.17 7.65 11.94
N ASN A 40 2.29 8.75 11.20
CA ASN A 40 2.44 10.09 11.77
C ASN A 40 1.45 11.09 11.10
N PRO A 41 0.15 10.93 11.35
CA PRO A 41 -0.87 11.78 10.73
C PRO A 41 -0.85 13.20 11.30
N ARG A 42 -0.34 13.42 12.51
CA ARG A 42 -0.19 14.78 13.06
C ARG A 42 0.86 15.61 12.31
N ALA A 43 1.85 14.97 11.68
CA ALA A 43 2.79 15.64 10.80
C ALA A 43 2.20 15.97 9.42
N LYS A 44 1.17 15.23 8.98
CA LYS A 44 0.42 15.50 7.74
C LYS A 44 -1.01 15.92 8.10
N LYS A 45 -1.23 17.22 8.30
CA LYS A 45 -2.57 17.82 8.49
C LYS A 45 -3.48 17.52 7.29
N SER A 46 -4.09 16.35 7.24
CA SER A 46 -5.02 15.95 6.20
C SER A 46 -6.31 15.46 6.82
N ASP A 47 -7.41 16.16 6.55
CA ASP A 47 -8.78 15.77 6.94
C ASP A 47 -9.27 14.49 6.22
N HIS A 48 -8.43 13.86 5.41
CA HIS A 48 -8.77 12.71 4.57
C HIS A 48 -7.85 11.52 4.84
N LEU A 49 -7.72 11.14 6.12
CA LEU A 49 -7.03 9.90 6.46
C LEU A 49 -7.84 8.69 5.99
N PRO A 50 -7.19 7.67 5.42
CA PRO A 50 -7.90 6.48 5.01
C PRO A 50 -8.50 5.74 6.20
N MET A 51 -9.66 5.11 6.01
CA MET A 51 -10.27 4.28 7.04
C MET A 51 -9.31 3.21 7.55
N PHE A 52 -9.21 3.07 8.89
CA PHE A 52 -8.30 2.17 9.60
C PHE A 52 -6.81 2.54 9.57
N TYR A 53 -6.45 3.81 9.30
CA TYR A 53 -5.06 4.25 9.30
C TYR A 53 -4.35 4.06 10.66
N GLU A 54 -5.08 4.00 11.77
CA GLU A 54 -4.55 3.87 13.14
C GLU A 54 -3.70 2.59 13.30
N ILE A 55 -3.95 1.57 12.47
CA ILE A 55 -3.11 0.37 12.43
C ILE A 55 -1.66 0.66 12.05
N THR A 56 -1.45 1.71 11.25
CA THR A 56 -0.13 2.16 10.84
C THR A 56 0.57 2.96 11.93
N GLU A 57 -0.17 3.61 12.84
CA GLU A 57 0.41 4.28 14.01
C GLU A 57 0.99 3.24 14.98
N ALA A 58 0.23 2.19 15.29
CA ALA A 58 0.70 1.09 16.12
C ALA A 58 1.96 0.41 15.54
N ALA A 59 1.97 0.17 14.22
CA ALA A 59 3.13 -0.42 13.56
C ALA A 59 4.32 0.55 13.49
N LYS A 60 4.08 1.86 13.36
CA LYS A 60 5.12 2.89 13.33
C LYS A 60 5.82 3.02 14.68
N ALA A 61 5.08 2.96 15.78
CA ALA A 61 5.63 3.02 17.13
C ALA A 61 6.67 1.90 17.36
N LEU A 62 6.37 0.67 16.93
CA LEU A 62 7.31 -0.45 17.02
C LEU A 62 8.54 -0.24 16.13
N LEU A 63 8.35 0.22 14.89
CA LEU A 63 9.48 0.53 14.00
C LEU A 63 10.40 1.61 14.57
N ASP A 64 9.85 2.62 15.25
CA ASP A 64 10.63 3.69 15.88
C ASP A 64 11.37 3.22 17.12
N ALA A 65 10.81 2.25 17.85
CA ALA A 65 11.50 1.56 18.95
C ALA A 65 12.57 0.58 18.46
N GLY A 66 12.69 0.34 17.15
CA GLY A 66 13.57 -0.68 16.58
C GLY A 66 13.07 -2.11 16.80
N GLU A 67 11.80 -2.26 17.20
CA GLU A 67 11.17 -3.55 17.45
C GLU A 67 10.60 -4.16 16.16
N GLU A 68 10.49 -5.49 16.17
CA GLU A 68 9.82 -6.22 15.10
C GLU A 68 8.30 -6.06 15.22
N ILE A 69 7.61 -5.90 14.08
CA ILE A 69 6.15 -5.84 14.04
C ILE A 69 5.60 -7.27 14.20
N PRO A 70 4.77 -7.55 15.24
CA PRO A 70 4.17 -8.86 15.41
C PRO A 70 3.35 -9.31 14.19
N CYS A 71 3.33 -10.61 13.90
CA CYS A 71 2.65 -11.17 12.73
C CYS A 71 1.17 -10.78 12.65
N ASP A 72 0.45 -10.77 13.79
CA ASP A 72 -0.95 -10.36 13.84
C ASP A 72 -1.15 -8.89 13.45
N LEU A 73 -0.23 -8.02 13.86
CA LEU A 73 -0.26 -6.60 13.47
C LEU A 73 0.12 -6.44 12.00
N MET A 74 1.15 -7.14 11.53
CA MET A 74 1.54 -7.14 10.11
C MET A 74 0.39 -7.62 9.21
N THR A 75 -0.36 -8.63 9.64
CA THR A 75 -1.55 -9.13 8.93
C THR A 75 -2.61 -8.04 8.79
N LYS A 76 -2.88 -7.29 9.86
CA LYS A 76 -3.81 -6.16 9.83
C LYS A 76 -3.30 -5.03 8.92
N VAL A 77 -2.01 -4.72 8.94
CA VAL A 77 -1.38 -3.75 8.05
C VAL A 77 -1.53 -4.17 6.58
N LEU A 78 -1.23 -5.44 6.25
CA LEU A 78 -1.39 -5.95 4.89
C LEU A 78 -2.85 -5.90 4.43
N LYS A 79 -3.80 -6.29 5.29
CA LYS A 79 -5.24 -6.16 5.02
C LYS A 79 -5.63 -4.71 4.74
N PHE A 80 -5.15 -3.78 5.55
CA PHE A 80 -5.36 -2.34 5.32
C PHE A 80 -4.83 -1.91 3.95
N MET A 81 -3.61 -2.30 3.56
CA MET A 81 -3.06 -1.98 2.23
C MET A 81 -3.92 -2.54 1.09
N LEU A 82 -4.39 -3.78 1.22
CA LEU A 82 -5.27 -4.40 0.22
C LEU A 82 -6.61 -3.67 0.09
N LEU A 83 -7.17 -3.17 1.19
CA LEU A 83 -8.38 -2.34 1.16
C LEU A 83 -8.14 -1.03 0.43
N GLN A 84 -6.99 -0.38 0.63
CA GLN A 84 -6.62 0.84 -0.11
C GLN A 84 -6.48 0.60 -1.61
N ILE A 85 -5.84 -0.52 -1.99
CA ILE A 85 -5.71 -0.94 -3.39
C ILE A 85 -7.10 -1.17 -4.01
N LYS A 86 -7.98 -1.89 -3.30
CA LYS A 86 -9.36 -2.13 -3.74
C LYS A 86 -10.14 -0.83 -3.90
N ALA A 87 -10.04 0.10 -2.95
CA ALA A 87 -10.73 1.38 -3.02
C ALA A 87 -10.25 2.22 -4.20
N SER A 88 -8.93 2.26 -4.43
CA SER A 88 -8.32 2.97 -5.55
C SER A 88 -8.78 2.40 -6.90
N ASP A 89 -8.83 1.07 -7.02
CA ASP A 89 -9.33 0.39 -8.23
C ASP A 89 -10.82 0.64 -8.47
N LYS A 90 -11.64 0.66 -7.41
CA LYS A 90 -13.07 1.04 -7.50
C LYS A 90 -13.24 2.46 -8.04
N HIS A 91 -12.55 3.43 -7.45
CA HIS A 91 -12.61 4.84 -7.87
C HIS A 91 -12.13 5.02 -9.33
N ARG A 92 -11.09 4.30 -9.75
CA ARG A 92 -10.62 4.30 -11.15
C ARG A 92 -11.71 3.79 -12.11
N ARG A 93 -12.35 2.65 -11.80
CA ARG A 93 -13.44 2.10 -12.63
C ARG A 93 -14.62 3.05 -12.76
N GLU A 94 -15.02 3.69 -11.67
CA GLU A 94 -16.11 4.68 -11.67
C GLU A 94 -15.75 5.89 -12.54
N GLY A 95 -14.52 6.40 -12.41
CA GLY A 95 -14.04 7.50 -13.25
C GLY A 95 -13.90 7.16 -14.74
N GLU A 96 -13.66 5.90 -15.10
CA GLU A 96 -13.64 5.44 -16.50
C GLU A 96 -15.05 5.31 -17.08
N GLN A 97 -16.03 4.87 -16.29
CA GLN A 97 -17.45 4.82 -16.70
C GLN A 97 -17.98 6.22 -17.00
N LEU A 98 -17.75 7.18 -16.09
CA LEU A 98 -18.18 8.57 -16.27
C LEU A 98 -17.59 9.25 -17.52
N LYS A 99 -16.41 8.84 -17.97
CA LYS A 99 -15.77 9.35 -19.19
C LYS A 99 -16.29 8.72 -20.48
N THR A 100 -16.96 7.58 -20.37
CA THR A 100 -17.53 6.85 -21.53
C THR A 100 -18.97 7.28 -21.80
N GLU A 101 -19.65 7.81 -20.78
CA GLU A 101 -21.06 8.25 -20.83
C GLU A 101 -21.25 9.75 -21.13
N GLY A 102 -20.17 10.53 -21.24
CA GLY A 102 -20.18 11.95 -21.59
C GLY A 102 -19.54 12.22 -22.95
#